data_AF-A0AAW2C253-F1
#
_entry.id   AF-A0AAW2C253-F1
#
_cell.length_a   1.000
_cell.length_b   1.000
_cell.length_c   1.000
_cell.angle_alpha   90.00
_cell.angle_beta   90.00
_cell.angle_gamma   90.00
#
_symmetry.space_group_name_H-M   'P 1'
#
loop_
_entity.id
_entity.type
_entity.pdbx_description
1 polymer ?
#
loop_
_entity_poly.entity_id
_entity_poly.type
_entity_poly.pdbx_seq_one_letter_code
_entity_poly.pdbx_strand_id
1 'polypeptide(L)'
;MLEFVSFHEQHNHELASLPKKHMSRSKREVAPAQKAIANDVERPGISITQAIDSLSVQAGGGENLEFMNVDYKNSVHNEWGTALKKGDGHAMMEYFREIQLEDPSFFYSKQLDDDNKS
;
A
#
# COMPACT_ATOMS: atom_id res chain seq x y z
N MET A 1 -16.27 23.23 26.94
CA MET A 1 -17.25 22.13 26.94
C MET A 1 -17.95 22.18 25.59
N LEU A 2 -17.85 21.13 24.77
CA LEU A 2 -18.59 21.05 23.51
C LEU A 2 -19.96 20.47 23.84
N GLU A 3 -21.03 21.24 23.65
CA GLU A 3 -22.40 20.76 23.79
C GLU A 3 -22.95 20.32 22.43
N PHE A 4 -23.56 19.14 22.40
CA PHE A 4 -24.18 18.58 21.21
C PHE A 4 -25.63 19.07 21.11
N VAL A 5 -25.93 19.89 20.10
CA VAL A 5 -27.17 20.69 20.05
C VAL A 5 -28.34 19.95 19.40
N SER A 6 -28.10 19.02 18.47
CA SER A 6 -29.10 18.06 17.95
C SER A 6 -28.49 17.10 16.93
N PHE A 7 -29.12 15.92 16.75
CA PHE A 7 -28.84 14.96 15.68
C PHE A 7 -30.04 14.88 14.74
N HIS A 8 -29.82 14.95 13.44
CA HIS A 8 -30.86 14.75 12.42
C HIS A 8 -30.53 13.50 11.60
N GLU A 9 -31.35 12.46 11.76
CA GLU A 9 -31.14 11.14 11.13
C GLU A 9 -31.63 11.08 9.68
N GLN A 10 -32.54 11.97 9.27
CA GLN A 10 -33.08 11.98 7.92
C GLN A 10 -32.07 12.50 6.90
N HIS A 11 -31.78 11.67 5.89
CA HIS A 11 -30.98 12.03 4.74
C HIS A 11 -31.88 12.32 3.53
N ASN A 12 -31.39 13.18 2.63
CA ASN A 12 -32.04 13.47 1.35
C ASN A 12 -31.60 12.50 0.23
N HIS A 13 -30.86 11.45 0.58
CA HIS A 13 -30.35 10.43 -0.32
C HIS A 13 -30.26 9.08 0.40
N GLU A 14 -30.19 7.99 -0.37
CA GLU A 14 -29.90 6.67 0.18
C GLU A 14 -28.48 6.61 0.76
N LEU A 15 -28.32 5.84 1.84
CA LEU A 15 -26.99 5.58 2.40
C LEU A 15 -26.14 4.82 1.39
N ALA A 16 -24.83 5.08 1.41
CA ALA A 16 -23.89 4.38 0.54
C ALA A 16 -23.97 2.87 0.78
N SER A 17 -24.08 2.09 -0.30
CA SER A 17 -24.17 0.64 -0.22
C SER A 17 -22.82 0.02 0.18
N LEU A 18 -22.87 -1.05 0.97
CA LEU A 18 -21.67 -1.79 1.41
C LEU A 18 -20.74 -2.23 0.26
N PRO A 19 -21.23 -2.71 -0.91
CA PRO A 19 -20.37 -3.09 -2.03
C PRO A 19 -19.57 -1.94 -2.65
N LYS A 20 -19.90 -0.67 -2.31
CA LYS A 20 -19.20 0.53 -2.79
C LYS A 20 -18.39 1.21 -1.69
N LYS A 21 -18.18 0.53 -0.55
CA LYS A 21 -17.41 1.07 0.58
C LYS A 21 -16.01 1.52 0.14
N HIS A 22 -15.36 0.74 -0.73
CA HIS A 22 -14.05 1.06 -1.31
C HIS A 22 -14.05 2.30 -2.23
N MET A 23 -15.21 2.85 -2.63
CA MET A 23 -15.28 4.11 -3.39
C MET A 23 -15.25 5.34 -2.48
N SER A 24 -15.54 5.17 -1.19
CA SER A 24 -15.59 6.26 -0.21
C SER A 24 -14.25 6.39 0.50
N ARG A 25 -13.42 7.40 0.18
CA ARG A 25 -12.05 7.57 0.72
C ARG A 25 -11.94 7.46 2.23
N SER A 26 -12.91 8.00 2.99
CA SER A 26 -12.92 7.92 4.47
C SER A 26 -13.24 6.54 5.04
N LYS A 27 -13.67 5.61 4.18
CA LYS A 27 -13.98 4.22 4.51
C LYS A 27 -12.98 3.23 3.91
N ARG A 28 -12.02 3.72 3.11
CA ARG A 28 -10.95 2.91 2.54
C ARG A 28 -9.87 2.70 3.60
N GLU A 29 -9.56 1.45 3.85
CA GLU A 29 -8.49 1.06 4.74
C GLU A 29 -7.86 -0.21 4.22
N VAL A 30 -6.53 -0.26 4.18
CA VAL A 30 -5.82 -1.52 3.93
C VAL A 30 -5.75 -2.24 5.27
N ALA A 31 -6.62 -3.23 5.47
CA ALA A 31 -6.67 -3.95 6.74
C ALA A 31 -5.32 -4.64 7.03
N PRO A 32 -4.87 -4.72 8.30
CA PRO A 32 -3.61 -5.38 8.64
C PRO A 32 -3.51 -6.83 8.14
N ALA A 33 -4.62 -7.56 8.12
CA ALA A 33 -4.67 -8.93 7.57
C ALA A 33 -4.44 -8.95 6.06
N GLN A 34 -5.08 -8.04 5.32
CA GLN A 34 -4.87 -7.91 3.87
C GLN A 34 -3.43 -7.51 3.56
N LYS A 35 -2.86 -6.65 4.39
CA LYS A 35 -1.45 -6.25 4.31
C LYS A 35 -0.49 -7.39 4.60
N ALA A 36 -0.78 -8.22 5.60
CA ALA A 36 0.02 -9.41 5.91
C ALA A 36 -0.03 -10.42 4.75
N ILE A 37 -1.21 -10.68 4.18
CA ILE A 37 -1.36 -11.53 3.00
C ILE A 37 -0.60 -10.93 1.82
N ALA A 38 -0.70 -9.62 1.63
CA ALA A 38 0.00 -8.95 0.53
C ALA A 38 1.51 -9.00 0.68
N ASN A 39 2.05 -8.87 1.90
CA ASN A 39 3.47 -9.04 2.20
C ASN A 39 3.94 -10.50 2.01
N ASP A 40 3.11 -11.49 2.38
CA ASP A 40 3.37 -12.91 2.09
C ASP A 40 3.35 -13.20 0.58
N VAL A 41 2.52 -12.47 -0.17
CA VAL A 41 2.43 -12.56 -1.64
C VAL A 41 3.52 -11.74 -2.33
N GLU A 42 4.01 -10.66 -1.74
CA GLU A 42 5.25 -9.95 -2.15
C GLU A 42 6.48 -10.79 -1.77
N ARG A 43 6.55 -12.00 -2.33
CA ARG A 43 7.84 -12.66 -2.53
C ARG A 43 8.63 -11.86 -3.56
N PRO A 44 9.96 -11.83 -3.50
CA PRO A 44 10.71 -11.05 -4.46
C PRO A 44 10.41 -11.55 -5.89
N GLY A 45 10.07 -10.62 -6.78
CA GLY A 45 9.61 -10.91 -8.13
C GLY A 45 8.08 -10.88 -8.36
N ILE A 46 7.24 -10.75 -7.32
CA ILE A 46 5.81 -10.49 -7.49
C ILE A 46 5.55 -8.98 -7.47
N SER A 47 5.00 -8.46 -8.56
CA SER A 47 4.63 -7.05 -8.65
C SER A 47 3.44 -6.72 -7.73
N ILE A 48 3.38 -5.49 -7.25
CA ILE A 48 2.24 -4.94 -6.48
C ILE A 48 0.89 -5.24 -7.16
N THR A 49 0.84 -5.16 -8.50
CA THR A 49 -0.38 -5.45 -9.26
C THR A 49 -0.78 -6.92 -9.13
N GLN A 50 0.16 -7.86 -9.24
CA GLN A 50 -0.10 -9.29 -9.08
C GLN A 50 -0.48 -9.66 -7.63
N ALA A 51 0.05 -8.93 -6.64
CA ALA A 51 -0.35 -9.08 -5.25
C ALA A 51 -1.82 -8.65 -5.05
N ILE A 52 -2.21 -7.50 -5.61
CA ILE A 52 -3.60 -7.03 -5.60
C ILE A 52 -4.54 -8.00 -6.33
N ASP A 53 -4.13 -8.52 -7.48
CA ASP A 53 -4.93 -9.47 -8.24
C ASP A 53 -5.15 -10.77 -7.44
N SER A 54 -4.10 -11.24 -6.76
CA SER A 54 -4.17 -12.41 -5.89
C SER A 54 -5.09 -12.19 -4.68
N LEU A 55 -5.05 -11.00 -4.07
CA LEU A 55 -5.98 -10.61 -3.00
C LEU A 55 -7.41 -10.51 -3.51
N SER A 56 -7.60 -9.98 -4.72
CA SER A 56 -8.91 -9.89 -5.36
C SER A 56 -9.51 -11.28 -5.59
N VAL A 57 -8.70 -12.24 -6.05
CA VAL A 57 -9.12 -13.64 -6.21
C VAL A 57 -9.51 -14.26 -4.86
N GLN A 58 -8.72 -14.05 -3.82
CA GLN A 58 -9.03 -14.56 -2.47
C GLN A 58 -10.31 -13.92 -1.89
N ALA A 59 -10.54 -12.64 -2.16
CA ALA A 59 -11.75 -11.92 -1.75
C ALA A 59 -12.97 -12.23 -2.63
N GLY A 60 -12.82 -13.06 -3.68
CA GLY A 60 -13.90 -13.40 -4.61
C GLY A 60 -14.30 -12.26 -5.55
N GLY A 61 -13.44 -11.26 -5.72
CA GLY A 61 -13.67 -10.08 -6.55
C GLY A 61 -12.93 -8.85 -6.00
N GLY A 62 -12.50 -7.95 -6.90
CA GLY A 62 -11.85 -6.69 -6.50
C GLY A 62 -12.81 -5.73 -5.78
N GLU A 63 -14.11 -5.83 -6.07
CA GLU A 63 -15.17 -5.09 -5.40
C GLU A 63 -15.32 -5.43 -3.90
N ASN A 64 -14.86 -6.63 -3.52
CA ASN A 64 -14.87 -7.11 -2.14
C ASN A 64 -13.63 -6.66 -1.36
N LEU A 65 -12.65 -6.03 -2.02
CA LEU A 65 -11.55 -5.38 -1.33
C LEU A 65 -12.05 -4.08 -0.67
N GLU A 66 -11.55 -3.83 0.54
CA GLU A 66 -11.89 -2.62 1.30
C GLU A 66 -10.99 -1.41 0.93
N PHE A 67 -10.05 -1.62 0.01
CA PHE A 67 -9.09 -0.64 -0.46
C PHE A 67 -9.01 -0.63 -1.99
N MET A 68 -8.58 0.47 -2.57
CA MET A 68 -8.26 0.54 -4.00
C MET A 68 -6.77 0.28 -4.25
N ASN A 69 -6.41 -0.07 -5.48
CA ASN A 69 -5.02 -0.31 -5.90
C ASN A 69 -4.06 0.82 -5.49
N VAL A 70 -4.53 2.07 -5.52
CA VAL A 70 -3.76 3.25 -5.11
C VAL A 70 -3.47 3.27 -3.61
N ASP A 71 -4.39 2.76 -2.78
CA ASP A 71 -4.23 2.75 -1.34
C ASP A 71 -3.16 1.71 -0.94
N TYR A 72 -3.16 0.53 -1.57
CA TYR A 72 -2.13 -0.50 -1.35
C TYR A 72 -0.74 -0.04 -1.84
N LYS A 73 -0.66 0.53 -3.06
CA LYS A 73 0.59 1.15 -3.57
C LYS A 73 1.16 2.20 -2.63
N ASN A 74 0.30 3.07 -2.09
CA ASN A 74 0.71 4.09 -1.15
C ASN A 74 1.16 3.49 0.20
N SER A 75 0.54 2.40 0.66
CA SER A 75 1.00 1.68 1.85
C SER A 75 2.42 1.18 1.68
N VAL A 76 2.69 0.41 0.61
CA VAL A 76 4.02 -0.14 0.31
C VAL A 76 5.05 0.98 0.18
N HIS A 77 4.72 2.05 -0.55
CA HIS A 77 5.60 3.20 -0.71
C HIS A 77 5.92 3.90 0.63
N ASN A 78 4.92 4.07 1.51
CA ASN A 78 5.14 4.67 2.82
C ASN A 78 5.98 3.78 3.74
N GLU A 79 5.85 2.47 3.64
CA GLU A 79 6.69 1.51 4.37
C GLU A 79 8.14 1.59 3.92
N TRP A 80 8.37 1.64 2.60
CA TRP A 80 9.70 1.90 2.05
C TRP A 80 10.23 3.25 2.51
N GLY A 81 9.44 4.33 2.41
CA GLY A 81 9.83 5.65 2.89
C GLY A 81 10.17 5.68 4.39
N THR A 82 9.50 4.86 5.20
CA THR A 82 9.76 4.73 6.64
C THR A 82 11.03 3.92 6.91
N ALA A 83 11.25 2.84 6.18
CA ALA A 83 12.51 2.09 6.21
C ALA A 83 13.71 2.96 5.80
N LEU A 84 13.52 3.80 4.77
CA LEU A 84 14.52 4.75 4.27
C LEU A 84 14.80 5.89 5.25
N LYS A 85 13.77 6.46 5.88
CA LYS A 85 13.93 7.48 6.94
C LYS A 85 14.64 6.94 8.18
N LYS A 86 14.66 5.62 8.38
CA LYS A 86 15.43 4.97 9.44
C LYS A 86 16.95 5.01 9.19
N GLY A 87 17.39 5.57 8.06
CA GLY A 87 18.75 6.08 7.90
C GLY A 87 19.77 5.07 7.39
N ASP A 88 19.33 3.93 6.87
CA ASP A 88 20.26 2.94 6.36
C ASP A 88 20.13 2.75 4.85
N GLY A 89 20.74 3.66 4.10
CA GLY A 89 20.93 3.49 2.66
C GLY A 89 21.66 2.17 2.32
N HIS A 90 22.38 1.58 3.27
CA HIS A 90 22.95 0.25 3.13
C HIS A 90 21.86 -0.83 3.09
N ALA A 91 20.88 -0.81 4.00
CA ALA A 91 19.77 -1.77 4.01
C ALA A 91 18.93 -1.70 2.74
N MET A 92 18.73 -0.50 2.18
CA MET A 92 18.08 -0.33 0.87
C MET A 92 18.89 -0.97 -0.27
N MET A 93 20.21 -0.79 -0.25
CA MET A 93 21.12 -1.35 -1.25
C MET A 93 21.20 -2.87 -1.15
N GLU A 94 21.19 -3.43 0.06
CA GLU A 94 21.09 -4.88 0.28
C GLU A 94 19.77 -5.42 -0.26
N TYR A 95 18.65 -4.77 0.06
CA TYR A 95 17.34 -5.18 -0.44
C TYR A 95 17.25 -5.14 -1.98
N PHE A 96 17.75 -4.09 -2.64
CA PHE A 96 17.77 -4.05 -4.10
C PHE A 96 18.70 -5.10 -4.72
N ARG A 97 19.79 -5.46 -4.04
CA ARG A 97 20.64 -6.59 -4.46
C ARG A 97 19.90 -7.91 -4.30
N GLU A 98 19.16 -8.12 -3.22
CA GLU A 98 18.34 -9.31 -3.02
C GLU A 98 17.27 -9.43 -4.10
N ILE A 99 16.57 -8.35 -4.42
CA ILE A 99 15.59 -8.35 -5.53
C ILE A 99 16.27 -8.66 -6.87
N GLN A 100 17.43 -8.07 -7.15
CA GLN A 100 18.15 -8.33 -8.40
C GLN A 100 18.69 -9.76 -8.52
N LEU A 101 18.99 -10.42 -7.40
CA LEU A 101 19.38 -11.83 -7.35
C LEU A 101 18.20 -12.75 -7.65
N GLU A 102 16.99 -12.40 -7.19
CA GLU A 102 15.78 -13.18 -7.40
C GLU A 102 15.12 -12.90 -8.77
N ASP A 103 15.18 -11.65 -9.25
CA ASP A 103 14.77 -11.23 -10.59
C ASP A 103 15.93 -10.55 -11.33
N PRO A 104 16.69 -11.28 -12.18
CA PRO A 104 17.77 -10.70 -12.98
C PRO A 104 17.34 -9.59 -13.95
N SER A 105 16.03 -9.45 -14.21
CA SER A 105 15.47 -8.39 -15.05
C SER A 105 15.25 -7.08 -14.29
N PHE A 106 15.26 -7.14 -12.95
CA PHE A 106 15.17 -5.96 -12.10
C PHE A 106 16.47 -5.14 -12.18
N PHE A 107 16.33 -3.85 -12.47
CA PHE A 107 17.46 -2.92 -12.56
C PHE A 107 17.20 -1.68 -11.70
N TYR A 108 18.21 -1.27 -10.95
CA TYR A 108 18.19 -0.02 -10.18
C TYR A 108 19.46 0.78 -10.47
N SER A 109 19.35 2.11 -10.45
CA SER A 109 20.50 3.01 -10.60
C SER A 109 20.70 3.81 -9.31
N LYS A 110 21.96 3.91 -8.86
CA LYS A 110 22.35 4.75 -7.73
C LYS A 110 22.87 6.06 -8.28
N GLN A 111 22.26 7.18 -7.88
CA GLN A 111 22.86 8.49 -8.04
C GLN A 111 23.64 8.79 -6.77
N LEU A 112 24.97 8.70 -6.84
CA LEU A 112 25.84 9.21 -5.81
C LEU A 112 25.94 10.71 -6.03
N ASP A 113 25.58 11.51 -5.02
CA ASP A 113 26.01 12.91 -5.01
C ASP A 113 27.53 12.88 -4.94
N ASP A 114 28.15 13.37 -6.00
CA ASP A 114 29.60 13.45 -6.13
C ASP A 114 30.06 14.66 -5.29
N ASP A 115 29.92 14.55 -3.96
CA ASP A 115 30.57 15.46 -3.02
C ASP A 115 32.05 15.08 -2.92
N ASN A 116 32.74 15.19 -4.05
CA ASN A 116 34.17 15.35 -4.10
C ASN A 116 34.51 16.83 -3.92
N LYS A 117 34.48 17.29 -2.67
CA LYS A 117 35.37 18.37 -2.21
C LYS A 117 35.85 18.06 -0.79
N SER A 118 37.11 17.63 -0.77
CA SER A 118 38.18 17.81 0.24
C SER A 118 37.82 18.15 1.68
#